data_AF-A0A4Z1IGH3-F1
#
_entry.id   AF-A0A4Z1IGH3-F1
#
_cell.length_a   1.000
_cell.length_b   1.000
_cell.length_c   1.000
_cell.angle_alpha   90.00
_cell.angle_beta   90.00
_cell.angle_gamma   90.00
#
_symmetry.space_group_name_H-M   'P 1'
#
loop_
_entity.id
_entity.type
_entity.pdbx_description
1 polymer ?
#
loop_
_entity_poly.entity_id
_entity_poly.type
_entity_poly.pdbx_seq_one_letter_code
_entity_poly.pdbx_strand_id
1 'polypeptide(L)'
;MIFKVEFRLEWSDTPSGELEMARVVWEEREKFAIAMKKKNKEWWGLRVIWTGLRQWKDEEIKADMDACMRVKERYPDLISGYDLEGEEKLGRTLEDLIPICLWFKQQCASRNLNIPFFLHAGECLGNGDVNDHNLYDAILLGTRRIGHGYSLPRHPLLENICKERQIMIESCPLSDGSMRLTNPANAHTFPMLLAKSVSASLNCGDPFLLGQEMIGVSMEFFMCIWSWDSIDLGGLGHLAQNSVRWSQFEDQTDEDWQLGIRSGEDSKKGLKARRMREWKKDWEEFCAWVVERYGEPWGNEDAFKATLKERAELIEQDVADEDAIEKELDRIAARYKEKDESLREWKDKEIKRRKLITRAKELMAEEKLQENMSKGLKKPPDSPDKTPKMVLKKLPKS
;
A
#
# COMPACT_ATOMS: atom_id res chain seq x y z
N MET A 1 10.64 4.84 -11.98
CA MET A 1 11.62 5.67 -12.73
C MET A 1 10.85 6.74 -13.49
N ILE A 2 11.22 8.01 -13.31
CA ILE A 2 10.56 9.14 -13.98
C ILE A 2 11.19 9.40 -15.35
N PHE A 3 10.37 9.50 -16.39
CA PHE A 3 10.84 9.56 -17.79
C PHE A 3 10.64 10.92 -18.48
N LYS A 4 10.63 12.04 -17.73
CA LYS A 4 10.42 13.38 -18.30
C LYS A 4 11.61 13.97 -19.07
N VAL A 5 12.77 13.34 -19.00
CA VAL A 5 13.95 13.78 -19.74
C VAL A 5 13.91 13.15 -21.13
N GLU A 6 14.08 13.95 -22.17
CA GLU A 6 14.19 13.45 -23.54
C GLU A 6 15.38 12.49 -23.64
N PHE A 7 15.09 11.18 -23.72
CA PHE A 7 16.12 10.19 -23.92
C PHE A 7 16.81 10.40 -25.26
N ARG A 8 18.13 10.50 -25.23
CA ARG A 8 18.99 10.67 -26.41
C ARG A 8 20.08 9.62 -26.38
N LEU A 9 20.36 9.05 -27.55
CA LEU A 9 21.57 8.25 -27.73
C LEU A 9 22.79 9.18 -27.65
N GLU A 10 23.92 8.65 -27.16
CA GLU A 10 25.18 9.38 -26.93
C GLU A 10 25.67 10.22 -28.12
N TRP A 11 25.26 9.84 -29.34
CA TRP A 11 25.66 10.47 -30.61
C TRP A 11 24.47 11.03 -31.40
N SER A 12 23.35 11.32 -30.73
CA SER A 12 22.15 11.87 -31.37
C SER A 12 21.64 13.12 -30.66
N ASP A 13 21.51 14.21 -31.42
CA ASP A 13 20.89 15.45 -30.94
C ASP A 13 19.36 15.41 -30.99
N THR A 14 18.79 14.34 -31.56
CA THR A 14 17.35 14.12 -31.67
C THR A 14 16.86 13.16 -30.56
N PRO A 15 15.79 13.51 -29.82
CA PRO A 15 15.16 12.59 -28.87
C PRO A 15 14.79 11.27 -29.55
N SER A 16 15.26 10.16 -28.99
CA SER A 16 15.08 8.83 -29.56
C SER A 16 13.77 8.15 -29.11
N GLY A 17 13.09 8.74 -28.13
CA GLY A 17 11.79 8.29 -27.64
C GLY A 17 11.87 7.15 -26.62
N GLU A 18 10.73 6.84 -26.04
CA GLU A 18 10.57 5.87 -24.93
C GLU A 18 10.87 4.42 -25.33
N LEU A 19 10.54 4.04 -26.56
CA LEU A 19 10.77 2.67 -27.04
C LEU A 19 12.26 2.38 -27.19
N GLU A 20 13.02 3.37 -27.66
CA GLU A 20 14.46 3.23 -27.81
C GLU A 20 15.17 3.22 -26.46
N MET A 21 14.71 4.04 -25.52
CA MET A 21 15.15 3.97 -24.13
C MET A 21 14.89 2.59 -23.52
N ALA A 22 13.67 2.05 -23.69
CA ALA A 22 13.33 0.72 -23.20
C ALA A 22 14.18 -0.38 -23.86
N ARG A 23 14.49 -0.26 -25.16
CA ARG A 23 15.43 -1.15 -25.86
C ARG A 23 16.80 -1.13 -25.19
N VAL A 24 17.36 0.05 -24.92
CA VAL A 24 18.67 0.19 -24.27
C VAL A 24 18.66 -0.39 -22.87
N VAL A 25 17.65 -0.09 -22.05
CA VAL A 25 17.52 -0.68 -20.70
C VAL A 25 17.45 -2.21 -20.78
N TRP A 26 16.67 -2.75 -21.71
CA TRP A 26 16.56 -4.18 -21.92
C TRP A 26 17.90 -4.80 -22.36
N GLU A 27 18.63 -4.18 -23.28
CA GLU A 27 19.94 -4.67 -23.72
C GLU A 27 21.01 -4.62 -22.62
N GLU A 28 21.07 -3.53 -21.86
CA GLU A 28 22.00 -3.41 -20.73
C GLU A 28 21.68 -4.42 -19.64
N ARG A 29 20.38 -4.68 -19.39
CA ARG A 29 19.92 -5.75 -18.51
C ARG A 29 20.45 -7.11 -18.96
N GLU A 30 20.35 -7.46 -20.24
CA GLU A 30 20.85 -8.74 -20.77
C GLU A 30 22.40 -8.82 -20.72
N LYS A 31 23.10 -7.74 -21.07
CA LYS A 31 24.56 -7.66 -20.94
C LYS A 31 25.01 -7.88 -19.49
N PHE A 32 24.31 -7.27 -18.54
CA PHE A 32 24.58 -7.44 -17.11
C PHE A 32 24.33 -8.88 -16.65
N ALA A 33 23.23 -9.50 -17.09
CA ALA A 33 22.95 -10.91 -16.82
C ALA A 33 24.10 -11.83 -17.27
N ILE A 34 24.61 -11.61 -18.49
CA ILE A 34 25.75 -12.35 -19.05
C ILE A 34 27.01 -12.12 -18.20
N ALA A 35 27.27 -10.87 -17.81
CA ALA A 35 28.43 -10.53 -16.98
C ALA A 35 28.38 -11.19 -15.60
N MET A 36 27.22 -11.23 -14.95
CA MET A 36 27.01 -11.90 -13.66
C MET A 36 27.20 -13.41 -13.77
N LYS A 37 26.65 -14.03 -14.82
CA LYS A 37 26.85 -15.46 -15.10
C LYS A 37 28.32 -15.81 -15.32
N LYS A 38 29.08 -14.98 -16.06
CA LYS A 38 30.53 -15.17 -16.25
C LYS A 38 31.32 -15.09 -14.95
N LYS A 39 30.84 -14.32 -13.97
CA LYS A 39 31.44 -14.19 -12.63
C LYS A 39 30.93 -15.24 -11.64
N ASN A 40 30.11 -16.20 -12.09
CA ASN A 40 29.41 -17.16 -11.23
C ASN A 40 28.67 -16.48 -10.08
N LYS A 41 28.12 -15.29 -10.34
CA LYS A 41 27.31 -14.54 -9.37
C LYS A 41 25.84 -14.68 -9.74
N GLU A 42 25.02 -14.92 -8.74
CA GLU A 42 23.58 -14.91 -8.91
C GLU A 42 23.07 -13.49 -9.18
N TRP A 43 22.08 -13.41 -10.06
CA TRP A 43 21.37 -12.18 -10.38
C TRP A 43 19.97 -12.54 -10.89
N TRP A 44 18.94 -11.99 -10.25
CA TRP A 44 17.56 -12.43 -10.48
C TRP A 44 16.83 -11.66 -11.57
N GLY A 45 17.32 -10.49 -11.95
CA GLY A 45 16.71 -9.67 -12.98
C GLY A 45 16.67 -8.18 -12.63
N LEU A 46 16.11 -7.42 -13.57
CA LEU A 46 15.71 -6.02 -13.38
C LEU A 46 14.35 -5.85 -14.04
N ARG A 47 13.45 -5.16 -13.34
CA ARG A 47 12.16 -4.71 -13.88
C ARG A 47 11.94 -3.26 -13.53
N VAL A 48 11.07 -2.61 -14.29
CA VAL A 48 10.81 -1.17 -14.21
C VAL A 48 9.37 -0.95 -13.80
N ILE A 49 9.18 -0.26 -12.69
CA ILE A 49 7.93 0.44 -12.40
C ILE A 49 8.02 1.77 -13.15
N TRP A 50 7.12 1.94 -14.12
CA TRP A 50 7.05 3.16 -14.91
C TRP A 50 6.40 4.24 -14.07
N THR A 51 7.07 5.39 -13.93
CA THR A 51 6.62 6.41 -12.98
C THR A 51 6.38 7.73 -13.70
N GLY A 52 5.15 8.25 -13.58
CA GLY A 52 4.82 9.63 -13.93
C GLY A 52 4.95 10.56 -12.73
N LEU A 53 4.97 11.87 -12.94
CA LEU A 53 4.87 12.83 -11.84
C LEU A 53 3.42 13.26 -11.63
N ARG A 54 2.97 13.18 -10.38
CA ARG A 54 1.61 13.52 -9.96
C ARG A 54 1.24 14.99 -10.18
N GLN A 55 2.20 15.88 -10.34
CA GLN A 55 1.97 17.31 -10.60
C GLN A 55 1.68 17.65 -12.08
N TRP A 56 1.81 16.68 -12.99
CA TRP A 56 1.56 16.91 -14.42
C TRP A 56 0.07 17.10 -14.73
N LYS A 57 -0.19 17.67 -15.90
CA LYS A 57 -1.55 17.79 -16.44
C LYS A 57 -2.08 16.42 -16.86
N ASP A 58 -3.41 16.30 -16.89
CA ASP A 58 -4.09 15.07 -17.27
C ASP A 58 -3.62 14.52 -18.63
N GLU A 59 -3.41 15.39 -19.61
CA GLU A 59 -2.98 14.99 -20.95
C GLU A 59 -1.55 14.44 -20.94
N GLU A 60 -0.67 15.01 -20.11
CA GLU A 60 0.72 14.58 -19.97
C GLU A 60 0.80 13.22 -19.27
N ILE A 61 0.02 13.02 -18.20
CA ILE A 61 -0.05 11.72 -17.49
C ILE A 61 -0.64 10.65 -18.41
N LYS A 62 -1.70 10.97 -19.17
CA LYS A 62 -2.27 10.03 -20.14
C LYS A 62 -1.31 9.67 -21.26
N ALA A 63 -0.53 10.63 -21.76
CA ALA A 63 0.49 10.36 -22.77
C ALA A 63 1.61 9.46 -22.23
N ASP A 64 2.04 9.69 -20.99
CA ASP A 64 3.04 8.86 -20.29
C ASP A 64 2.52 7.44 -20.02
N MET A 65 1.28 7.31 -19.58
CA MET A 65 0.59 6.02 -19.44
C MET A 65 0.46 5.27 -20.77
N ASP A 66 0.18 5.97 -21.87
CA ASP A 66 0.16 5.34 -23.20
C ASP A 66 1.56 4.90 -23.64
N ALA A 67 2.60 5.68 -23.34
CA ALA A 67 4.00 5.28 -23.53
C ALA A 67 4.34 4.01 -22.73
N CYS A 68 3.96 3.95 -21.45
CA CYS A 68 4.11 2.75 -20.61
C CYS A 68 3.46 1.53 -21.25
N MET A 69 2.22 1.65 -21.76
CA MET A 69 1.53 0.55 -22.44
C MET A 69 2.25 0.12 -23.72
N ARG A 70 2.70 1.06 -24.57
CA ARG A 70 3.47 0.74 -25.80
C ARG A 70 4.77 0.00 -25.47
N VAL A 71 5.47 0.44 -24.42
CA VAL A 71 6.70 -0.23 -23.95
C VAL A 71 6.38 -1.62 -23.41
N LYS A 72 5.31 -1.79 -22.63
CA LYS A 72 4.85 -3.09 -22.12
C LYS A 72 4.51 -4.05 -23.26
N GLU A 73 3.85 -3.59 -24.32
CA GLU A 73 3.55 -4.41 -25.50
C GLU A 73 4.80 -4.92 -26.20
N ARG A 74 5.86 -4.10 -26.25
CA ARG A 74 7.12 -4.43 -26.92
C ARG A 74 8.08 -5.25 -26.04
N TYR A 75 8.14 -4.94 -24.75
CA TYR A 75 9.05 -5.52 -23.76
C TYR A 75 8.24 -5.99 -22.52
N PRO A 76 7.43 -7.05 -22.67
CA PRO A 76 6.43 -7.44 -21.66
C PRO A 76 7.04 -7.84 -20.32
N ASP A 77 8.28 -8.33 -20.31
CA ASP A 77 9.00 -8.75 -19.11
C ASP A 77 9.75 -7.60 -18.42
N LEU A 78 9.89 -6.44 -19.07
CA LEU A 78 10.61 -5.29 -18.51
C LEU A 78 9.72 -4.49 -17.53
N ILE A 79 8.51 -4.14 -17.93
CA ILE A 79 7.61 -3.31 -17.12
C ILE A 79 6.89 -4.17 -16.07
N SER A 80 7.04 -3.84 -14.78
CA SER A 80 6.37 -4.52 -13.67
C SER A 80 5.08 -3.83 -13.23
N GLY A 81 4.92 -2.53 -13.48
CA GLY A 81 3.76 -1.75 -13.04
C GLY A 81 3.89 -0.26 -13.34
N TYR A 82 2.98 0.52 -12.77
CA TYR A 82 2.92 1.97 -12.89
C TYR A 82 2.82 2.65 -11.52
N ASP A 83 3.37 3.87 -11.41
CA ASP A 83 3.38 4.69 -10.19
C ASP A 83 3.26 6.20 -10.53
N LEU A 84 2.84 6.98 -9.55
CA LEU A 84 2.73 8.44 -9.59
C LEU A 84 3.49 9.04 -8.41
N GLU A 85 4.65 9.62 -8.69
CA GLU A 85 5.57 10.17 -7.70
C GLU A 85 5.52 11.71 -7.68
N GLY A 86 6.23 12.32 -6.75
CA GLY A 86 6.34 13.76 -6.54
C GLY A 86 5.81 14.18 -5.17
N GLU A 87 6.25 15.34 -4.69
CA GLU A 87 5.95 15.84 -3.34
C GLU A 87 4.45 15.81 -3.05
N GLU A 88 4.01 14.94 -2.13
CA GLU A 88 2.59 14.71 -1.87
C GLU A 88 1.85 15.95 -1.37
N LYS A 89 2.56 16.80 -0.62
CA LYS A 89 2.00 17.99 0.02
C LYS A 89 1.68 19.12 -0.96
N LEU A 90 2.48 19.26 -2.02
CA LEU A 90 2.35 20.33 -3.01
C LEU A 90 1.80 19.82 -4.36
N GLY A 91 1.87 18.51 -4.59
CA GLY A 91 1.36 17.85 -5.78
C GLY A 91 -0.15 17.58 -5.72
N ARG A 92 -0.66 16.95 -6.78
CA ARG A 92 -2.07 16.54 -6.89
C ARG A 92 -2.32 15.31 -6.02
N THR A 93 -3.36 15.31 -5.21
CA THR A 93 -3.82 14.13 -4.43
C THR A 93 -4.18 12.96 -5.35
N LEU A 94 -4.15 11.73 -4.83
CA LEU A 94 -4.64 10.57 -5.57
C LEU A 94 -6.14 10.68 -5.85
N GLU A 95 -6.94 11.26 -4.94
CA GLU A 95 -8.36 11.57 -5.16
C GLU A 95 -8.61 12.27 -6.51
N ASP A 96 -7.88 13.36 -6.75
CA ASP A 96 -7.92 14.13 -8.01
C ASP A 96 -7.45 13.31 -9.23
N LEU A 97 -6.52 12.36 -9.03
CA LEU A 97 -5.97 11.51 -10.07
C LEU A 97 -6.80 10.23 -10.32
N ILE A 98 -7.81 9.91 -9.48
CA ILE A 98 -8.67 8.73 -9.62
C ILE A 98 -9.22 8.58 -11.05
N PRO A 99 -9.80 9.61 -11.70
CA PRO A 99 -10.34 9.47 -13.05
C PRO A 99 -9.29 9.00 -14.06
N ILE A 100 -8.05 9.48 -13.96
CA ILE A 100 -6.94 9.08 -14.83
C ILE A 100 -6.49 7.65 -14.52
N CYS A 101 -6.36 7.30 -13.24
CA CYS A 101 -6.00 5.95 -12.82
C CYS A 101 -7.04 4.92 -13.28
N LEU A 102 -8.34 5.25 -13.20
CA LEU A 102 -9.41 4.39 -13.70
C LEU A 102 -9.39 4.28 -15.23
N TRP A 103 -9.14 5.39 -15.93
CA TRP A 103 -8.92 5.37 -17.38
C TRP A 103 -7.75 4.45 -17.74
N PHE A 104 -6.62 4.52 -17.02
CA PHE A 104 -5.46 3.65 -17.27
C PHE A 104 -5.78 2.17 -17.11
N LYS A 105 -6.49 1.80 -16.03
CA LYS A 105 -6.93 0.41 -15.82
C LYS A 105 -7.83 -0.07 -16.96
N GLN A 106 -8.74 0.77 -17.43
CA GLN A 106 -9.60 0.45 -18.58
C GLN A 106 -8.79 0.27 -19.87
N GLN A 107 -7.80 1.14 -20.12
CA GLN A 107 -6.94 1.02 -21.29
C GLN A 107 -6.08 -0.25 -21.25
N CYS A 108 -5.47 -0.57 -20.10
CA CYS A 108 -4.72 -1.81 -19.91
C CYS A 108 -5.60 -3.04 -20.18
N ALA A 109 -6.82 -3.07 -19.63
CA ALA A 109 -7.76 -4.15 -19.87
C ALA A 109 -8.14 -4.28 -21.35
N SER A 110 -8.39 -3.15 -22.05
CA SER A 110 -8.73 -3.15 -23.48
C SER A 110 -7.60 -3.67 -24.39
N ARG A 111 -6.35 -3.57 -23.92
CA ARG A 111 -5.14 -4.03 -24.62
C ARG A 111 -4.63 -5.38 -24.09
N ASN A 112 -5.35 -6.00 -23.17
CA ASN A 112 -4.93 -7.24 -22.49
C ASN A 112 -3.53 -7.14 -21.84
N LEU A 113 -3.24 -5.98 -21.24
CA LEU A 113 -2.00 -5.70 -20.54
C LEU A 113 -2.20 -5.80 -19.03
N ASN A 114 -1.25 -6.45 -18.35
CA ASN A 114 -1.20 -6.52 -16.90
C ASN A 114 -0.16 -5.51 -16.38
N ILE A 115 -0.63 -4.35 -15.94
CA ILE A 115 0.19 -3.27 -15.37
C ILE A 115 -0.43 -2.85 -14.03
N PRO A 116 -0.03 -3.48 -12.92
CA PRO A 116 -0.53 -3.12 -11.59
C PRO A 116 0.05 -1.80 -11.09
N PHE A 117 -0.59 -1.22 -10.08
CA PHE A 117 -0.12 -0.02 -9.41
C PHE A 117 0.83 -0.34 -8.24
N PHE A 118 1.82 0.54 -8.04
CA PHE A 118 2.76 0.57 -6.90
C PHE A 118 2.88 2.01 -6.38
N LEU A 119 1.78 2.55 -5.87
CA LEU A 119 1.64 3.99 -5.65
C LEU A 119 2.43 4.49 -4.44
N HIS A 120 3.12 5.62 -4.60
CA HIS A 120 3.50 6.47 -3.49
C HIS A 120 2.26 6.97 -2.75
N ALA A 121 2.22 6.77 -1.43
CA ALA A 121 1.16 7.30 -0.58
C ALA A 121 1.60 7.43 0.87
N GLY A 122 1.23 8.53 1.50
CA GLY A 122 1.46 8.77 2.93
C GLY A 122 2.88 9.22 3.27
N GLU A 123 3.66 9.71 2.31
CA GLU A 123 4.96 10.36 2.51
C GLU A 123 4.75 11.81 2.99
N CYS A 124 4.14 11.95 4.16
CA CYS A 124 3.80 13.24 4.73
C CYS A 124 3.63 13.19 6.25
N LEU A 125 3.58 14.37 6.86
CA LEU A 125 3.27 14.55 8.28
C LEU A 125 1.77 14.69 8.57
N GLY A 126 0.92 14.42 7.57
CA GLY A 126 -0.54 14.50 7.67
C GLY A 126 -1.08 13.63 8.80
N ASN A 127 -2.24 14.02 9.33
CA ASN A 127 -2.99 13.25 10.32
C ASN A 127 -4.51 13.47 10.15
N GLY A 128 -5.07 12.88 9.10
CA GLY A 128 -6.45 13.08 8.66
C GLY A 128 -6.62 14.33 7.80
N ASP A 129 -5.62 14.63 6.97
CA ASP A 129 -5.67 15.72 6.00
C ASP A 129 -5.70 15.18 4.56
N VAL A 130 -5.81 16.07 3.58
CA VAL A 130 -5.93 15.68 2.18
C VAL A 130 -4.70 14.94 1.64
N ASN A 131 -3.53 15.04 2.28
CA ASN A 131 -2.30 14.41 1.81
C ASN A 131 -2.23 12.96 2.28
N ASP A 132 -2.48 12.68 3.56
CA ASP A 132 -2.48 11.31 4.07
C ASP A 132 -3.74 10.52 3.67
N HIS A 133 -4.77 11.21 3.15
CA HIS A 133 -5.88 10.57 2.45
C HIS A 133 -5.44 9.77 1.20
N ASN A 134 -4.28 10.07 0.61
CA ASN A 134 -3.71 9.26 -0.48
C ASN A 134 -3.58 7.77 -0.10
N LEU A 135 -3.40 7.44 1.19
CA LEU A 135 -3.37 6.05 1.65
C LEU A 135 -4.68 5.32 1.36
N TYR A 136 -5.83 5.97 1.56
CA TYR A 136 -7.14 5.40 1.27
C TYR A 136 -7.28 5.13 -0.23
N ASP A 137 -6.93 6.12 -1.05
CA ASP A 137 -7.10 6.06 -2.49
C ASP A 137 -6.16 5.02 -3.13
N ALA A 138 -4.91 4.94 -2.67
CA ALA A 138 -3.96 3.93 -3.13
C ALA A 138 -4.48 2.49 -2.88
N ILE A 139 -5.04 2.25 -1.69
CA ILE A 139 -5.66 0.98 -1.31
C ILE A 139 -6.91 0.69 -2.16
N LEU A 140 -7.75 1.69 -2.41
CA LEU A 140 -8.97 1.55 -3.22
C LEU A 140 -8.66 1.31 -4.70
N LEU A 141 -7.58 1.91 -5.23
CA LEU A 141 -7.10 1.68 -6.59
C LEU A 141 -6.53 0.27 -6.79
N GLY A 142 -6.26 -0.45 -5.70
CA GLY A 142 -5.74 -1.81 -5.70
C GLY A 142 -4.22 -1.86 -5.88
N THR A 143 -3.49 -0.91 -5.30
CA THR A 143 -2.03 -0.95 -5.30
C THR A 143 -1.51 -2.24 -4.67
N ARG A 144 -0.43 -2.80 -5.24
CA ARG A 144 0.19 -4.03 -4.71
C ARG A 144 1.13 -3.76 -3.54
N ARG A 145 1.73 -2.57 -3.52
CA ARG A 145 2.60 -2.04 -2.46
C ARG A 145 2.38 -0.54 -2.32
N ILE A 146 2.80 0.04 -1.20
CA ILE A 146 2.73 1.48 -0.96
C ILE A 146 4.14 2.01 -0.75
N GLY A 147 4.54 2.99 -1.57
CA GLY A 147 5.77 3.75 -1.38
C GLY A 147 5.69 4.62 -0.13
N HIS A 148 6.72 4.57 0.72
CA HIS A 148 6.86 5.24 2.02
C HIS A 148 5.87 4.80 3.10
N GLY A 149 4.58 5.16 2.97
CA GLY A 149 3.58 4.89 4.00
C GLY A 149 3.88 5.54 5.36
N TYR A 150 4.65 6.64 5.39
CA TYR A 150 5.16 7.27 6.62
C TYR A 150 4.05 7.65 7.63
N SER A 151 2.92 8.16 7.13
CA SER A 151 1.75 8.56 7.94
C SER A 151 0.80 7.40 8.28
N LEU A 152 1.00 6.20 7.72
CA LEU A 152 0.10 5.05 7.93
C LEU A 152 -0.12 4.69 9.41
N PRO A 153 0.86 4.82 10.33
CA PRO A 153 0.66 4.60 11.76
C PRO A 153 -0.45 5.39 12.44
N ARG A 154 -0.91 6.46 11.80
CA ARG A 154 -1.98 7.35 12.27
C ARG A 154 -3.36 6.85 11.84
N HIS A 155 -3.44 5.82 11.01
CA HIS A 155 -4.67 5.28 10.43
C HIS A 155 -4.84 3.77 10.74
N PRO A 156 -5.21 3.38 11.97
CA PRO A 156 -5.27 1.98 12.38
C PRO A 156 -6.18 1.09 11.52
N LEU A 157 -7.26 1.65 10.97
CA LEU A 157 -8.12 0.92 10.05
C LEU A 157 -7.39 0.57 8.74
N LEU A 158 -6.60 1.50 8.21
CA LEU A 158 -5.83 1.27 6.99
C LEU A 158 -4.67 0.29 7.23
N GLU A 159 -4.02 0.35 8.39
CA GLU A 159 -3.01 -0.66 8.79
C GLU A 159 -3.60 -2.08 8.72
N ASN A 160 -4.82 -2.27 9.25
CA ASN A 160 -5.50 -3.56 9.21
C ASN A 160 -5.84 -3.98 7.77
N ILE A 161 -6.31 -3.05 6.94
CA ILE A 161 -6.60 -3.35 5.53
C ILE A 161 -5.32 -3.73 4.78
N CYS A 162 -4.19 -3.06 5.01
CA CYS A 162 -2.91 -3.42 4.40
C CYS A 162 -2.49 -4.84 4.79
N LYS A 163 -2.65 -5.23 6.05
CA LYS A 163 -2.37 -6.61 6.51
C LYS A 163 -3.29 -7.63 5.84
N GLU A 164 -4.60 -7.39 5.89
CA GLU A 164 -5.61 -8.29 5.31
C GLU A 164 -5.42 -8.49 3.81
N ARG A 165 -5.08 -7.43 3.08
CA ARG A 165 -4.87 -7.44 1.62
C ARG A 165 -3.44 -7.74 1.21
N GLN A 166 -2.55 -7.96 2.18
CA GLN A 166 -1.13 -8.22 1.96
C GLN A 166 -0.47 -7.13 1.10
N ILE A 167 -0.74 -5.87 1.42
CA ILE A 167 -0.10 -4.70 0.79
C ILE A 167 1.13 -4.36 1.62
N MET A 168 2.31 -4.51 1.01
CA MET A 168 3.59 -4.22 1.68
C MET A 168 3.91 -2.72 1.62
N ILE A 169 4.50 -2.21 2.70
CA ILE A 169 5.04 -0.84 2.78
C ILE A 169 6.53 -0.82 2.41
N GLU A 170 6.91 0.05 1.50
CA GLU A 170 8.29 0.29 1.06
C GLU A 170 8.84 1.51 1.82
N SER A 171 9.51 1.29 2.96
CA SER A 171 10.03 2.40 3.79
C SER A 171 11.45 2.80 3.39
N CYS A 172 11.73 4.10 3.42
CA CYS A 172 13.02 4.70 3.07
C CYS A 172 13.54 5.63 4.18
N PRO A 173 13.97 5.10 5.35
CA PRO A 173 14.26 5.92 6.54
C PRO A 173 15.25 7.07 6.34
N LEU A 174 16.33 6.89 5.55
CA LEU A 174 17.25 8.01 5.25
C LEU A 174 16.62 9.07 4.36
N SER A 175 15.78 8.66 3.40
CA SER A 175 15.02 9.59 2.55
C SER A 175 14.06 10.41 3.41
N ASP A 176 13.29 9.74 4.25
CA ASP A 176 12.31 10.36 5.15
C ASP A 176 12.99 11.36 6.11
N GLY A 177 14.20 11.03 6.60
CA GLY A 177 15.01 11.96 7.40
C GLY A 177 15.53 13.16 6.60
N SER A 178 16.01 12.95 5.38
CA SER A 178 16.50 14.02 4.50
C SER A 178 15.39 14.98 4.07
N MET A 179 14.19 14.47 3.88
CA MET A 179 12.97 15.24 3.60
C MET A 179 12.33 15.86 4.86
N ARG A 180 13.00 15.73 6.02
CA ARG A 180 12.57 16.30 7.31
C ARG A 180 11.21 15.79 7.79
N LEU A 181 10.83 14.57 7.41
CA LEU A 181 9.69 13.88 7.98
C LEU A 181 10.03 13.36 9.38
N THR A 182 11.28 12.97 9.62
CA THR A 182 11.76 12.57 10.95
C THR A 182 13.03 13.34 11.36
N ASN A 183 13.15 13.64 12.65
CA ASN A 183 14.41 14.01 13.30
C ASN A 183 14.25 13.84 14.83
N PRO A 184 14.98 12.92 15.50
CA PRO A 184 16.06 12.05 15.00
C PRO A 184 15.54 10.77 14.30
N ALA A 185 16.45 9.91 13.81
CA ALA A 185 16.10 8.62 13.20
C ALA A 185 15.32 7.69 14.15
N ASN A 186 15.53 7.81 15.47
CA ASN A 186 14.78 7.06 16.47
C ASN A 186 13.30 7.48 16.60
N ALA A 187 12.91 8.65 16.06
CA ALA A 187 11.53 9.13 16.04
C ALA A 187 10.76 8.69 14.78
N HIS A 188 11.38 7.87 13.93
CA HIS A 188 10.76 7.37 12.71
C HIS A 188 9.51 6.54 13.04
N THR A 189 8.47 6.60 12.20
CA THR A 189 7.19 5.91 12.45
C THR A 189 7.22 4.42 12.08
N PHE A 190 8.21 4.02 11.29
CA PHE A 190 8.37 2.65 10.77
C PHE A 190 8.38 1.54 11.84
N PRO A 191 9.10 1.66 12.97
CA PRO A 191 9.02 0.67 14.06
C PRO A 191 7.59 0.41 14.56
N MET A 192 6.70 1.41 14.51
CA MET A 192 5.30 1.26 14.91
C MET A 192 4.52 0.34 13.95
N LEU A 193 4.84 0.37 12.65
CA LEU A 193 4.26 -0.54 11.66
C LEU A 193 4.73 -1.97 11.89
N LEU A 194 6.03 -2.15 12.16
CA LEU A 194 6.62 -3.46 12.43
C LEU A 194 6.03 -4.10 13.68
N ALA A 195 5.88 -3.33 14.77
CA ALA A 195 5.25 -3.78 16.02
C ALA A 195 3.79 -4.22 15.84
N LYS A 196 3.12 -3.79 14.77
CA LYS A 196 1.74 -4.17 14.43
C LYS A 196 1.66 -5.23 13.33
N SER A 197 2.78 -5.85 12.98
CA SER A 197 2.93 -6.88 11.94
C SER A 197 2.49 -6.41 10.55
N VAL A 198 2.62 -5.12 10.25
CA VAL A 198 2.43 -4.63 8.88
C VAL A 198 3.64 -5.07 8.04
N SER A 199 3.37 -5.77 6.93
CA SER A 199 4.43 -6.24 6.04
C SER A 199 5.18 -5.06 5.43
N ALA A 200 6.51 -5.09 5.50
CA ALA A 200 7.34 -4.01 4.99
C ALA A 200 8.72 -4.47 4.50
N SER A 201 9.36 -3.60 3.70
CA SER A 201 10.76 -3.71 3.27
C SER A 201 11.49 -2.38 3.42
N LEU A 202 12.83 -2.42 3.45
CA LEU A 202 13.70 -1.24 3.39
C LEU A 202 14.12 -0.94 1.95
N ASN A 203 14.10 0.33 1.58
CA ASN A 203 14.54 0.86 0.28
C ASN A 203 15.30 2.19 0.50
N CYS A 204 16.00 2.69 -0.53
CA CYS A 204 16.87 3.86 -0.40
C CYS A 204 16.30 5.18 -0.95
N GLY A 205 15.06 5.19 -1.44
CA GLY A 205 14.47 6.36 -2.10
C GLY A 205 15.35 6.86 -3.26
N ASP A 206 15.75 8.13 -3.19
CA ASP A 206 16.62 8.78 -4.18
C ASP A 206 18.04 9.02 -3.64
N PRO A 207 18.89 7.99 -3.49
CA PRO A 207 20.20 8.13 -2.85
C PRO A 207 21.08 9.20 -3.51
N PHE A 208 21.02 9.33 -4.84
CA PHE A 208 21.79 10.33 -5.59
C PHE A 208 21.33 11.76 -5.35
N LEU A 209 20.01 12.00 -5.33
CA LEU A 209 19.48 13.35 -5.07
C LEU A 209 19.74 13.79 -3.63
N LEU A 210 19.87 12.82 -2.73
CA LEU A 210 20.12 13.02 -1.30
C LEU A 210 21.61 13.01 -0.94
N GLY A 211 22.51 12.97 -1.93
CA GLY A 211 23.96 13.04 -1.71
C GLY A 211 24.55 11.81 -1.01
N GLN A 212 23.88 10.66 -1.06
CA GLN A 212 24.42 9.41 -0.54
C GLN A 212 25.54 8.90 -1.47
N GLU A 213 26.76 8.80 -0.94
CA GLU A 213 27.91 8.27 -1.68
C GLU A 213 27.84 6.74 -1.85
N MET A 214 27.16 6.05 -0.91
CA MET A 214 27.02 4.59 -0.94
C MET A 214 25.76 4.20 -1.72
N ILE A 215 25.96 3.70 -2.94
CA ILE A 215 24.86 3.20 -3.79
C ILE A 215 24.43 1.82 -3.28
N GLY A 216 23.16 1.70 -2.90
CA GLY A 216 22.54 0.43 -2.46
C GLY A 216 21.63 0.63 -1.24
N VAL A 217 21.25 -0.48 -0.60
CA VAL A 217 20.37 -0.47 0.59
C VAL A 217 21.12 -0.68 1.91
N SER A 218 22.44 -0.97 1.87
CA SER A 218 23.20 -1.31 3.08
C SER A 218 23.17 -0.22 4.15
N MET A 219 23.17 1.06 3.74
CA MET A 219 23.10 2.17 4.69
C MET A 219 21.75 2.25 5.41
N GLU A 220 20.65 1.91 4.72
CA GLU A 220 19.31 1.84 5.34
C GLU A 220 19.28 0.76 6.42
N PHE A 221 19.79 -0.44 6.10
CA PHE A 221 19.89 -1.54 7.06
C PHE A 221 20.76 -1.18 8.27
N PHE A 222 21.93 -0.56 8.02
CA PHE A 222 22.81 -0.09 9.08
C PHE A 222 22.13 0.93 9.99
N MET A 223 21.46 1.93 9.40
CA MET A 223 20.78 2.97 10.18
C MET A 223 19.64 2.41 11.02
N CYS A 224 18.88 1.43 10.50
CA CYS A 224 17.81 0.79 11.26
C CYS A 224 18.32 0.07 12.51
N ILE A 225 19.32 -0.81 12.37
CA ILE A 225 19.89 -1.55 13.51
C ILE A 225 20.68 -0.66 14.47
N TRP A 226 21.23 0.46 13.98
CA TRP A 226 21.92 1.44 14.81
C TRP A 226 20.95 2.32 15.61
N SER A 227 19.78 2.63 15.03
CA SER A 227 18.87 3.65 15.59
C SER A 227 17.74 3.07 16.43
N TRP A 228 17.37 1.81 16.23
CA TRP A 228 16.20 1.20 16.86
C TRP A 228 16.58 -0.05 17.65
N ASP A 229 16.53 0.02 18.98
CA ASP A 229 16.76 -1.15 19.84
C ASP A 229 15.69 -2.25 19.65
N SER A 230 14.54 -1.89 19.07
CA SER A 230 13.43 -2.80 18.77
C SER A 230 13.63 -3.63 17.50
N ILE A 231 14.75 -3.48 16.77
CA ILE A 231 15.06 -4.30 15.61
C ILE A 231 16.41 -4.97 15.78
N ASP A 232 16.43 -6.28 15.57
CA ASP A 232 17.65 -7.07 15.60
C ASP A 232 18.00 -7.59 14.19
N LEU A 233 19.02 -8.46 14.12
CA LEU A 233 19.43 -9.07 12.86
C LEU A 233 18.31 -9.93 12.24
N GLY A 234 17.48 -10.58 13.07
CA GLY A 234 16.32 -11.35 12.61
C GLY A 234 15.26 -10.45 11.98
N GLY A 235 14.96 -9.31 12.59
CA GLY A 235 14.08 -8.28 12.05
C GLY A 235 14.57 -7.73 10.71
N LEU A 236 15.87 -7.40 10.60
CA LEU A 236 16.48 -7.02 9.32
C LEU A 236 16.35 -8.14 8.27
N GLY A 237 16.60 -9.39 8.66
CA GLY A 237 16.41 -10.57 7.80
C GLY A 237 14.97 -10.67 7.30
N HIS A 238 13.98 -10.44 8.16
CA HIS A 238 12.57 -10.46 7.78
C HIS A 238 12.22 -9.34 6.78
N LEU A 239 12.75 -8.13 6.96
CA LEU A 239 12.58 -7.02 6.00
C LEU A 239 13.21 -7.36 4.64
N ALA A 240 14.39 -7.99 4.63
CA ALA A 240 15.03 -8.47 3.41
C ALA A 240 14.20 -9.59 2.75
N GLN A 241 13.67 -10.55 3.51
CA GLN A 241 12.79 -11.60 3.01
C GLN A 241 11.53 -11.03 2.35
N ASN A 242 10.90 -10.04 2.99
CA ASN A 242 9.70 -9.39 2.48
C ASN A 242 9.95 -8.75 1.12
N SER A 243 11.13 -8.16 0.89
CA SER A 243 11.50 -7.62 -0.42
C SER A 243 11.44 -8.68 -1.53
N VAL A 244 11.77 -9.95 -1.22
CA VAL A 244 11.66 -11.08 -2.16
C VAL A 244 10.22 -11.53 -2.30
N ARG A 245 9.49 -11.68 -1.18
CA ARG A 245 8.10 -12.18 -1.16
C ARG A 245 7.15 -11.25 -1.92
N TRP A 246 7.39 -9.94 -1.85
CA TRP A 246 6.60 -8.92 -2.57
C TRP A 246 7.29 -8.38 -3.83
N SER A 247 8.30 -9.08 -4.35
CA SER A 247 8.84 -8.78 -5.69
C SER A 247 7.91 -9.28 -6.79
N GLN A 248 7.74 -8.45 -7.83
CA GLN A 248 7.00 -8.78 -9.05
C GLN A 248 7.95 -9.39 -10.09
N PHE A 249 8.39 -10.63 -9.88
CA PHE A 249 9.38 -11.26 -10.77
C PHE A 249 8.82 -11.52 -12.18
N GLU A 250 7.56 -11.87 -12.26
CA GLU A 250 6.82 -12.19 -13.47
C GLU A 250 5.48 -11.47 -13.46
N ASP A 251 4.80 -11.36 -14.61
CA ASP A 251 3.43 -10.86 -14.63
C ASP A 251 2.52 -11.88 -13.94
N GLN A 252 1.64 -11.39 -13.08
CA GLN A 252 0.77 -12.22 -12.26
C GLN A 252 -0.62 -11.61 -12.24
N THR A 253 -1.66 -12.44 -12.38
CA THR A 253 -3.03 -12.03 -12.02
C THR A 253 -3.08 -11.61 -10.56
N ASP A 254 -4.14 -10.93 -10.13
CA ASP A 254 -4.26 -10.55 -8.72
C ASP A 254 -4.40 -11.79 -7.82
N GLU A 255 -5.03 -12.85 -8.33
CA GLU A 255 -5.12 -14.14 -7.66
C GLU A 255 -3.73 -14.80 -7.51
N ASP A 256 -2.93 -14.86 -8.58
CA ASP A 256 -1.59 -15.45 -8.54
C ASP A 256 -0.62 -14.63 -7.68
N TRP A 257 -0.78 -13.31 -7.67
CA TRP A 257 -0.02 -12.41 -6.81
C TRP A 257 -0.26 -12.74 -5.33
N GLN A 258 -1.54 -12.78 -4.93
CA GLN A 258 -1.95 -13.08 -3.56
C GLN A 258 -1.55 -14.50 -3.15
N LEU A 259 -1.79 -15.49 -4.02
CA LEU A 259 -1.41 -16.88 -3.77
C LEU A 259 0.10 -17.02 -3.61
N GLY A 260 0.89 -16.33 -4.44
CA GLY A 260 2.35 -16.33 -4.37
C GLY A 260 2.89 -15.74 -3.06
N ILE A 261 2.25 -14.69 -2.53
CA ILE A 261 2.64 -14.12 -1.22
C ILE A 261 2.27 -15.07 -0.09
N ARG A 262 1.04 -15.62 -0.09
CA ARG A 262 0.57 -16.55 0.96
C ARG A 262 1.38 -17.84 1.02
N SER A 263 1.70 -18.38 -0.15
CA SER A 263 2.41 -19.66 -0.24
C SER A 263 3.91 -19.52 -0.04
N GLY A 264 4.47 -18.33 -0.29
CA GLY A 264 5.89 -18.03 -0.06
C GLY A 264 6.84 -19.14 -0.52
N GLU A 265 7.77 -19.51 0.36
CA GLU A 265 8.72 -20.60 0.19
C GLU A 265 8.10 -22.01 0.23
N ASP A 266 6.91 -22.17 0.81
CA ASP A 266 6.24 -23.48 1.00
C ASP A 266 5.75 -24.09 -0.32
N SER A 267 5.45 -23.24 -1.32
CA SER A 267 5.09 -23.74 -2.65
C SER A 267 6.28 -24.36 -3.37
N LYS A 268 6.17 -25.61 -3.80
CA LYS A 268 7.20 -26.26 -4.66
C LYS A 268 7.22 -25.74 -6.10
N LYS A 269 6.27 -24.89 -6.49
CA LYS A 269 6.09 -24.37 -7.85
C LYS A 269 6.15 -22.84 -7.90
N GLY A 270 6.51 -22.29 -9.06
CA GLY A 270 6.54 -20.85 -9.32
C GLY A 270 7.89 -20.21 -9.02
N LEU A 271 8.18 -19.10 -9.72
CA LEU A 271 9.45 -18.40 -9.64
C LEU A 271 9.66 -17.78 -8.25
N LYS A 272 8.64 -17.08 -7.73
CA LYS A 272 8.67 -16.42 -6.42
C LYS A 272 9.04 -17.40 -5.29
N ALA A 273 8.39 -18.56 -5.25
CA ALA A 273 8.67 -19.57 -4.23
C ALA A 273 10.09 -20.13 -4.33
N ARG A 274 10.62 -20.29 -5.55
CA ARG A 274 12.03 -20.64 -5.76
C ARG A 274 12.97 -19.56 -5.23
N ARG A 275 12.73 -18.28 -5.54
CA ARG A 275 13.54 -17.16 -5.05
C ARG A 275 13.52 -17.03 -3.53
N MET A 276 12.38 -17.29 -2.90
CA MET A 276 12.27 -17.31 -1.44
C MET A 276 13.11 -18.41 -0.80
N ARG A 277 13.21 -19.59 -1.42
CA ARG A 277 14.10 -20.68 -0.95
C ARG A 277 15.57 -20.38 -1.18
N GLU A 278 15.91 -19.79 -2.33
CA GLU A 278 17.27 -19.31 -2.63
C GLU A 278 17.69 -18.27 -1.58
N TRP A 279 16.85 -17.26 -1.32
CA TRP A 279 17.07 -16.27 -0.26
C TRP A 279 17.26 -16.90 1.11
N LYS A 280 16.41 -17.87 1.49
CA LYS A 280 16.50 -18.53 2.80
C LYS A 280 17.85 -19.22 2.97
N LYS A 281 18.31 -19.90 1.93
CA LYS A 281 19.63 -20.55 1.92
C LYS A 281 20.75 -19.52 2.09
N ASP A 282 20.72 -18.44 1.31
CA ASP A 282 21.73 -17.37 1.38
C ASP A 282 21.73 -16.69 2.76
N TRP A 283 20.55 -16.51 3.37
CA TRP A 283 20.40 -15.95 4.71
C TRP A 283 21.00 -16.88 5.78
N GLU A 284 20.75 -18.18 5.70
CA GLU A 284 21.34 -19.17 6.62
C GLU A 284 22.87 -19.22 6.49
N GLU A 285 23.41 -19.17 5.27
CA GLU A 285 24.85 -19.06 5.01
C GLU A 285 25.45 -17.76 5.59
N PHE A 286 24.76 -16.64 5.41
CA PHE A 286 25.15 -15.35 5.98
C PHE A 286 25.16 -15.38 7.52
N CYS A 287 24.11 -15.90 8.16
CA CYS A 287 24.05 -16.03 9.61
C CYS A 287 25.17 -16.93 10.15
N ALA A 288 25.44 -18.06 9.48
CA ALA A 288 26.55 -18.94 9.85
C ALA A 288 27.90 -18.22 9.78
N TRP A 289 28.13 -17.44 8.72
CA TRP A 289 29.32 -16.61 8.56
C TRP A 289 29.44 -15.54 9.67
N VAL A 290 28.34 -14.90 10.06
CA VAL A 290 28.35 -13.92 11.17
C VAL A 290 28.80 -14.57 12.47
N VAL A 291 28.25 -15.74 12.80
CA VAL A 291 28.63 -16.48 14.01
C VAL A 291 30.09 -16.95 13.94
N GLU A 292 30.53 -17.49 12.82
CA GLU A 292 31.92 -17.92 12.64
C GLU A 292 32.91 -16.74 12.78
N ARG A 293 32.56 -15.57 12.24
CA ARG A 293 33.47 -14.43 12.17
C ARG A 293 33.46 -13.56 13.43
N TYR A 294 32.31 -13.42 14.08
CA TYR A 294 32.05 -12.45 15.15
C TYR A 294 31.41 -13.07 16.41
N GLY A 295 31.20 -14.39 16.45
CA GLY A 295 30.61 -15.08 17.60
C GLY A 295 31.50 -15.10 18.84
N GLU A 296 32.80 -14.88 18.69
CA GLU A 296 33.70 -14.64 19.82
C GLU A 296 33.44 -13.24 20.40
N PRO A 297 33.24 -13.12 21.73
CA PRO A 297 32.91 -11.85 22.36
C PRO A 297 33.94 -10.75 22.04
N TRP A 298 33.47 -9.65 21.47
CA TRP A 298 34.28 -8.43 21.35
C TRP A 298 34.42 -7.77 22.73
N GLY A 299 35.50 -8.08 23.44
CA GLY A 299 35.74 -7.58 24.79
C GLY A 299 35.00 -8.37 25.89
N ASN A 300 35.29 -8.03 27.15
CA ASN A 300 34.97 -8.74 28.39
C ASN A 300 33.83 -9.78 28.26
N GLU A 301 34.24 -11.05 28.11
CA GLU A 301 33.36 -12.20 27.94
C GLU A 301 32.32 -12.33 29.05
N ASP A 302 32.63 -11.85 30.26
CA ASP A 302 31.68 -11.82 31.38
C ASP A 302 30.57 -10.80 31.17
N ALA A 303 30.85 -9.66 30.55
CA ALA A 303 29.85 -8.64 30.23
C ALA A 303 28.91 -9.14 29.11
N PHE A 304 29.45 -9.77 28.08
CA PHE A 304 28.65 -10.37 27.00
C PHE A 304 27.74 -11.50 27.53
N LYS A 305 28.28 -12.39 28.36
CA LYS A 305 27.49 -13.45 29.02
C LYS A 305 26.41 -12.88 29.95
N ALA A 306 26.70 -11.79 30.66
CA ALA A 306 25.72 -11.09 31.47
C ALA A 306 24.59 -10.49 30.61
N THR A 307 24.92 -9.81 29.51
CA THR A 307 23.91 -9.26 28.59
C THR A 307 23.07 -10.36 27.93
N LEU A 308 23.67 -11.48 27.53
CA LEU A 308 22.94 -12.63 26.97
C LEU A 308 21.97 -13.23 27.98
N LYS A 309 22.39 -13.33 29.24
CA LYS A 309 21.53 -13.83 30.32
C LYS A 309 20.37 -12.87 30.60
N GLU A 310 20.64 -11.58 30.67
CA GLU A 310 19.64 -10.53 30.87
C GLU A 310 18.63 -10.50 29.69
N ARG A 311 19.11 -10.65 28.44
CA ARG A 311 18.24 -10.80 27.26
C ARG A 311 17.42 -12.08 27.29
N ALA A 312 17.99 -13.21 27.70
CA ALA A 312 17.23 -14.47 27.80
C ALA A 312 16.12 -14.37 28.85
N GLU A 313 16.41 -13.74 30.00
CA GLU A 313 15.42 -13.46 31.05
C GLU A 313 14.32 -12.49 30.55
N LEU A 314 14.68 -11.47 29.76
CA LEU A 314 13.72 -10.56 29.10
C LEU A 314 12.84 -11.29 28.08
N ILE A 315 13.41 -12.15 27.23
CA ILE A 315 12.65 -12.94 26.25
C ILE A 315 11.66 -13.88 26.96
N GLU A 316 12.07 -14.53 28.05
CA GLU A 316 11.15 -15.35 28.85
C GLU A 316 10.03 -14.52 29.48
N GLN A 317 10.31 -13.29 29.91
CA GLN A 317 9.29 -12.35 30.39
C GLN A 317 8.34 -11.90 29.27
N ASP A 318 8.87 -11.51 28.11
CA ASP A 318 8.08 -11.04 26.98
C ASP A 318 7.16 -12.15 26.43
N VAL A 319 7.65 -13.40 26.35
CA VAL A 319 6.82 -14.56 25.98
C VAL A 319 5.71 -14.82 27.01
N ALA A 320 6.02 -14.68 28.30
CA ALA A 320 5.01 -14.80 29.36
C ALA A 320 3.97 -13.67 29.31
N ASP A 321 4.39 -12.46 28.93
CA ASP A 321 3.52 -11.30 28.75
C ASP A 321 2.69 -11.39 27.47
N GLU A 322 3.21 -11.93 26.36
CA GLU A 322 2.44 -12.24 25.15
C GLU A 322 1.34 -13.27 25.44
N ASP A 323 1.65 -14.35 26.15
CA ASP A 323 0.67 -15.35 26.62
C ASP A 323 -0.41 -14.72 27.52
N ALA A 324 -0.05 -13.72 28.32
CA ALA A 324 -0.97 -12.99 29.17
C ALA A 324 -1.86 -12.02 28.36
N ILE A 325 -1.29 -11.34 27.37
CA ILE A 325 -1.98 -10.45 26.43
C ILE A 325 -2.96 -11.26 25.59
N GLU A 326 -2.57 -12.41 25.05
CA GLU A 326 -3.45 -13.27 24.24
C GLU A 326 -4.66 -13.75 25.05
N LYS A 327 -4.46 -14.17 26.31
CA LYS A 327 -5.56 -14.50 27.23
C LYS A 327 -6.48 -13.32 27.54
N GLU A 328 -5.94 -12.11 27.64
CA GLU A 328 -6.76 -10.91 27.87
C GLU A 328 -7.50 -10.49 26.60
N LEU A 329 -6.89 -10.63 25.42
CA LEU A 329 -7.55 -10.43 24.13
C LEU A 329 -8.71 -11.42 23.92
N ASP A 330 -8.54 -12.68 24.31
CA ASP A 330 -9.61 -13.68 24.29
C ASP A 330 -10.78 -13.29 25.22
N ARG A 331 -10.49 -12.78 26.42
CA ARG A 331 -11.52 -12.27 27.35
C ARG A 331 -12.22 -11.03 26.79
N ILE A 332 -11.48 -10.13 26.17
CA ILE A 332 -12.02 -8.94 25.51
C ILE A 332 -12.90 -9.36 24.33
N ALA A 333 -12.46 -10.31 23.50
CA ALA A 333 -13.24 -10.86 22.38
C ALA A 333 -14.54 -11.53 22.86
N ALA A 334 -14.50 -12.28 23.97
CA ALA A 334 -15.69 -12.85 24.60
C ALA A 334 -16.68 -11.76 25.06
N ARG A 335 -16.20 -10.70 25.72
CA ARG A 335 -17.03 -9.53 26.11
C ARG A 335 -17.64 -8.82 24.89
N TYR A 336 -16.87 -8.66 23.81
CA TYR A 336 -17.39 -8.06 22.57
C TYR A 336 -18.47 -8.92 21.94
N LYS A 337 -18.34 -10.25 21.98
CA LYS A 337 -19.36 -11.20 21.50
C LYS A 337 -20.66 -11.09 22.29
N GLU A 338 -20.59 -11.08 23.62
CA GLU A 338 -21.78 -10.86 24.49
C GLU A 338 -22.43 -9.50 24.23
N LYS A 339 -21.62 -8.46 24.00
CA LYS A 339 -22.11 -7.11 23.70
C LYS A 339 -22.75 -7.03 22.31
N ASP A 340 -22.22 -7.72 21.30
CA ASP A 340 -22.81 -7.81 19.97
C ASP A 340 -24.14 -8.57 20.00
N GLU A 341 -24.22 -9.67 20.76
CA GLU A 341 -25.48 -10.39 21.01
C GLU A 341 -26.52 -9.49 21.70
N SER A 342 -26.12 -8.77 22.75
CA SER A 342 -26.97 -7.78 23.43
C SER A 342 -27.42 -6.65 22.50
N LEU A 343 -26.54 -6.19 21.59
CA LEU A 343 -26.85 -5.16 20.61
C LEU A 343 -27.82 -5.66 19.53
N ARG A 344 -27.68 -6.92 19.08
CA ARG A 344 -28.63 -7.57 18.17
C ARG A 344 -30.01 -7.69 18.81
N GLU A 345 -30.09 -8.12 20.06
CA GLU A 345 -31.36 -8.17 20.80
C GLU A 345 -31.99 -6.78 20.96
N TRP A 346 -31.17 -5.76 21.25
CA TRP A 346 -31.64 -4.38 21.34
C TRP A 346 -32.15 -3.86 19.99
N LYS A 347 -31.42 -4.11 18.90
CA LYS A 347 -31.84 -3.74 17.53
C LYS A 347 -33.16 -4.41 17.17
N ASP A 348 -33.34 -5.69 17.50
CA ASP A 348 -34.61 -6.39 17.27
C ASP A 348 -35.77 -5.81 18.08
N LYS A 349 -35.53 -5.45 19.35
CA LYS A 349 -36.52 -4.75 20.18
C LYS A 349 -36.87 -3.38 19.60
N GLU A 350 -35.88 -2.61 19.14
CA GLU A 350 -36.09 -1.28 18.56
C GLU A 350 -36.78 -1.36 17.20
N ILE A 351 -36.47 -2.34 16.36
CA ILE A 351 -37.20 -2.61 15.10
C ILE A 351 -38.67 -2.92 15.39
N LYS A 352 -38.95 -3.79 16.37
CA LYS A 352 -40.34 -4.10 16.79
C LYS A 352 -41.05 -2.85 17.31
N ARG A 353 -40.39 -2.04 18.14
CA ARG A 353 -40.93 -0.77 18.66
C ARG A 353 -41.22 0.22 17.54
N ARG A 354 -40.31 0.38 16.57
CA ARG A 354 -40.51 1.25 15.40
C ARG A 354 -41.67 0.79 14.54
N LYS A 355 -41.79 -0.52 14.27
CA LYS A 355 -42.96 -1.08 13.57
C LYS A 355 -44.26 -0.76 14.29
N LEU A 356 -44.28 -0.86 15.62
CA LEU A 356 -45.45 -0.51 16.43
C LEU A 356 -45.80 0.99 16.33
N ILE A 357 -44.80 1.87 16.42
CA ILE A 357 -44.97 3.32 16.28
C ILE A 357 -45.46 3.68 14.88
N THR A 358 -44.91 3.07 13.83
CA THR A 358 -45.36 3.29 12.44
C THR A 358 -46.81 2.88 12.26
N ARG A 359 -47.19 1.69 12.75
CA ARG A 359 -48.59 1.21 12.74
C ARG A 359 -49.53 2.17 13.48
N ALA A 360 -49.11 2.70 14.63
CA ALA A 360 -49.89 3.68 15.38
C ALA A 360 -50.03 5.01 14.63
N LYS A 361 -48.98 5.46 13.93
CA LYS A 361 -49.03 6.66 13.07
C LYS A 361 -49.94 6.47 11.86
N GLU A 362 -49.93 5.29 11.24
CA GLU A 362 -50.82 4.93 10.14
C GLU A 362 -52.28 4.97 10.60
N LEU A 363 -52.60 4.36 11.74
CA LEU A 363 -53.94 4.38 12.32
C LEU A 363 -54.41 5.81 12.65
N MET A 364 -53.54 6.65 13.23
CA MET A 364 -53.89 8.06 13.48
C MET A 364 -54.03 8.88 12.18
N ALA A 365 -53.30 8.52 11.13
CA ALA A 365 -53.45 9.15 9.81
C ALA A 365 -54.76 8.72 9.13
N GLU A 366 -55.16 7.45 9.25
CA GLU A 366 -56.45 6.94 8.80
C GLU A 366 -57.61 7.59 9.56
N GLU A 367 -57.51 7.74 10.89
CA GLU A 367 -58.49 8.48 11.69
C GLU A 367 -58.60 9.94 11.23
N LYS A 368 -57.47 10.64 11.06
CA LYS A 368 -57.47 12.03 10.52
C LYS A 368 -58.02 12.11 9.11
N LEU A 369 -57.79 11.10 8.27
CA LEU A 369 -58.32 11.04 6.91
C LEU A 369 -59.84 10.89 6.95
N GLN A 370 -60.38 10.00 7.81
CA GLN A 370 -61.81 9.85 8.03
C GLN A 370 -62.44 11.13 8.61
N GLU A 371 -61.76 11.77 9.56
CA GLU A 371 -62.21 13.04 10.15
C GLU A 371 -62.25 14.16 9.10
N ASN A 372 -61.25 14.22 8.21
CA ASN A 372 -61.22 15.18 7.10
C ASN A 372 -62.27 14.87 6.01
N MET A 373 -62.56 13.59 5.74
CA MET A 373 -63.65 13.22 4.83
C MET A 373 -65.04 13.55 5.42
N SER A 374 -65.17 13.60 6.75
CA SER A 374 -66.39 14.05 7.42
C SER A 374 -66.57 15.58 7.41
N LYS A 375 -65.48 16.35 7.20
CA LYS A 375 -65.49 17.81 7.15
C LYS A 375 -65.53 18.32 5.70
N GLY A 376 -66.73 18.28 5.12
CA GLY A 376 -67.18 19.29 4.15
C GLY A 376 -66.86 19.05 2.67
N LEU A 377 -67.68 18.23 2.01
CA LEU A 377 -67.94 18.35 0.57
C LEU A 377 -68.66 19.69 0.30
N LYS A 378 -67.99 20.66 -0.33
CA LYS A 378 -68.64 21.84 -0.90
C LYS A 378 -69.14 21.49 -2.32
N LYS A 379 -70.43 21.74 -2.57
CA LYS A 379 -71.02 21.63 -3.92
C LYS A 379 -70.31 22.57 -4.90
N PRO A 380 -70.07 22.15 -6.16
CA PRO A 380 -69.44 23.01 -7.15
C PRO A 380 -70.42 24.10 -7.61
N PRO A 381 -69.93 25.30 -7.99
CA PRO A 381 -70.77 26.32 -8.62
C PRO A 381 -70.98 25.99 -10.11
N ASP A 382 -72.20 26.21 -10.58
CA ASP A 382 -72.60 26.08 -11.99
C ASP A 382 -71.88 27.11 -12.88
N SER A 383 -71.06 26.65 -13.82
CA SER A 383 -70.62 27.45 -14.97
C SER A 383 -70.11 26.56 -16.12
N PRO A 384 -70.64 26.69 -17.34
CA PRO A 384 -70.33 25.81 -18.46
C PRO A 384 -69.29 26.45 -19.39
N ASP A 385 -68.01 26.46 -19.01
CA ASP A 385 -66.92 26.40 -19.99
C ASP A 385 -65.53 26.35 -19.34
N LYS A 386 -64.60 25.70 -20.05
CA LYS A 386 -63.13 25.64 -19.86
C LYS A 386 -62.56 24.43 -19.09
N THR A 387 -62.20 23.44 -19.89
CA THR A 387 -61.20 22.39 -19.64
C THR A 387 -59.92 22.98 -19.00
N PRO A 388 -59.35 22.36 -17.94
CA PRO A 388 -58.08 22.82 -17.36
C PRO A 388 -56.93 22.64 -18.37
N LYS A 389 -56.17 23.72 -18.62
CA LYS A 389 -54.90 23.65 -19.35
C LYS A 389 -53.74 23.46 -18.39
N MET A 390 -52.86 22.51 -18.73
CA MET A 390 -51.62 22.22 -18.02
C MET A 390 -50.64 23.40 -18.12
N VAL A 391 -50.14 23.89 -16.98
CA VAL A 391 -49.12 24.96 -16.93
C VAL A 391 -47.83 24.38 -16.35
N LEU A 392 -46.77 24.31 -17.17
CA LEU A 392 -45.42 23.95 -16.73
C LEU A 392 -44.78 25.12 -15.97
N LYS A 393 -44.42 24.89 -14.70
CA LYS A 393 -43.57 25.82 -13.93
C LYS A 393 -42.12 25.71 -14.39
N LYS A 394 -41.50 26.84 -14.74
CA LYS A 394 -40.05 26.93 -14.95
C LYS A 394 -39.30 26.69 -13.62
N LEU A 395 -38.23 25.89 -13.67
CA LEU A 395 -37.24 25.76 -12.60
C LEU A 395 -36.51 27.10 -12.38
N PRO A 396 -36.13 27.45 -11.14
CA PRO A 396 -35.32 28.62 -10.88
C PRO A 396 -33.91 28.45 -11.45
N LYS A 397 -33.33 29.54 -11.94
CA LYS A 397 -31.93 29.61 -12.37
C LYS A 397 -31.04 29.79 -11.15
N SER A 398 -30.02 28.91 -11.07
CA SER A 398 -28.80 28.90 -10.25
C SER A 398 -28.94 29.25 -8.77
#